data_AF-A0A0M3B5J8-F1
#
_entry.id   AF-A0A0M3B5J8-F1
#
_cell.length_a   1.000
_cell.length_b   1.000
_cell.length_c   1.000
_cell.angle_alpha   90.00
_cell.angle_beta   90.00
_cell.angle_gamma   90.00
#
_symmetry.space_group_name_H-M   'P 1'
#
loop_
_entity.id
_entity.type
_entity.pdbx_description
1 polymer ?
#
loop_
_entity_poly.entity_id
_entity_poly.type
_entity_poly.pdbx_seq_one_letter_code
_entity_poly.pdbx_strand_id
1 'polypeptide(L)'
;MDSADRLAVYAAQCANVHALEIARRQLRRSTNDALRTGNSVSADVHTKSLALVFCAWVEASFSKTIHTPKGFSLAEIAQIKAAIRDGSVVDGWERCIQLAFLKSAAKKSNFTANAKQRLRILIDLYVKDPSLIRNKVAHGQWKHALNRGNTKINSQITGSLQSLDLIKIELWFDCQKILCEIIELLIESPNRAFMASYWGMIERVEQIPVDRATWTMSSKRSRLKPKRAPSFS
;
A
#
# COMPACT_ATOMS: atom_id res chain seq x y z
N MET A 1 -6.11 14.65 -21.66
CA MET A 1 -4.81 14.67 -20.96
C MET A 1 -3.76 14.63 -22.02
N ASP A 2 -2.95 15.67 -22.11
CA ASP A 2 -1.75 15.69 -22.95
C ASP A 2 -0.49 15.31 -22.14
N SER A 3 0.70 15.47 -22.72
CA SER A 3 1.96 15.15 -22.04
C SER A 3 2.30 16.11 -20.89
N ALA A 4 1.89 17.39 -21.00
CA ALA A 4 2.11 18.40 -19.96
C ALA A 4 1.20 18.12 -18.75
N ASP A 5 -0.08 17.82 -19.02
CA ASP A 5 -1.04 17.39 -18.01
C ASP A 5 -0.55 16.14 -17.27
N ARG A 6 -0.02 15.13 -17.99
CA ARG A 6 0.55 13.92 -17.37
C ARG A 6 1.68 14.28 -16.40
N LEU A 7 2.58 15.18 -16.79
CA LEU A 7 3.69 15.59 -15.95
C LEU A 7 3.22 16.36 -14.71
N ALA A 8 2.23 17.24 -14.87
CA ALA A 8 1.61 17.95 -13.75
C ALA A 8 0.96 16.98 -12.77
N VAL A 9 0.23 15.98 -13.26
CA VAL A 9 -0.36 14.92 -12.41
C VAL A 9 0.73 14.12 -11.70
N TYR A 10 1.78 13.71 -12.40
CA TYR A 10 2.90 12.99 -11.78
C TYR A 10 3.54 13.81 -10.65
N ALA A 11 3.86 15.08 -10.90
CA ALA A 11 4.47 15.98 -9.92
C ALA A 11 3.55 16.19 -8.70
N ALA A 12 2.25 16.42 -8.93
CA ALA A 12 1.26 16.56 -7.85
C ALA A 12 1.18 15.28 -6.99
N GLN A 13 1.20 14.11 -7.64
CA GLN A 13 1.15 12.85 -6.89
C GLN A 13 2.45 12.53 -6.15
N CYS A 14 3.62 12.94 -6.66
CA CYS A 14 4.86 12.91 -5.89
C CYS A 14 4.74 13.73 -4.59
N ALA A 15 4.18 14.94 -4.67
CA ALA A 15 3.95 15.77 -3.49
C ALA A 15 2.96 15.13 -2.50
N ASN A 16 1.86 14.56 -2.99
CA ASN A 16 0.88 13.86 -2.16
C ASN A 16 1.49 12.65 -1.45
N VAL A 17 2.24 11.80 -2.19
CA VAL A 17 2.94 10.64 -1.62
C VAL A 17 3.87 11.09 -0.49
N HIS A 18 4.63 12.16 -0.70
CA HIS A 18 5.51 12.71 0.32
C HIS A 18 4.75 13.20 1.57
N ALA A 19 3.67 13.96 1.39
CA ALA A 19 2.84 14.44 2.49
C ALA A 19 2.23 13.28 3.30
N LEU A 20 1.80 12.22 2.62
CA LEU A 20 1.23 11.03 3.25
C LEU A 20 2.29 10.19 3.98
N GLU A 21 3.53 10.15 3.50
CA GLU A 21 4.66 9.57 4.24
C GLU A 21 4.99 10.35 5.52
N ILE A 22 4.84 11.68 5.51
CA ILE A 22 4.95 12.50 6.72
C ILE A 22 3.82 12.14 7.69
N ALA A 23 2.57 12.10 7.22
CA ALA A 23 1.41 11.74 8.04
C ALA A 23 1.56 10.34 8.67
N ARG A 24 2.02 9.35 7.89
CA ARG A 24 2.36 8.00 8.37
C ARG A 24 3.31 8.07 9.56
N ARG A 25 4.42 8.81 9.43
CA ARG A 25 5.45 8.94 10.48
C ARG A 25 4.88 9.59 11.74
N GLN A 26 4.05 10.62 11.61
CA GLN A 26 3.43 11.28 12.75
C GLN A 26 2.43 10.38 13.47
N LEU A 27 1.51 9.75 12.73
CA LEU A 27 0.54 8.83 13.32
C LEU A 27 1.23 7.65 14.02
N ARG A 28 2.27 7.07 13.41
CA ARG A 28 3.08 6.04 14.08
C ARG A 28 3.66 6.52 15.42
N ARG A 29 4.18 7.76 15.48
CA ARG A 29 4.71 8.33 16.73
C ARG A 29 3.58 8.49 17.76
N SER A 30 2.46 9.08 17.36
CA SER A 30 1.31 9.28 18.24
C SER A 30 0.71 7.96 18.74
N THR A 31 0.64 6.92 17.90
CA THR A 31 0.23 5.58 18.34
C THR A 31 1.23 4.99 19.34
N ASN A 32 2.54 5.10 19.10
CA ASN A 32 3.53 4.61 20.05
C ASN A 32 3.45 5.33 21.40
N ASP A 33 3.18 6.63 21.38
CA ASP A 33 3.02 7.43 22.59
C ASP A 33 1.78 7.01 23.37
N ALA A 34 0.65 6.84 22.69
CA ALA A 34 -0.59 6.33 23.31
C ALA A 34 -0.40 4.92 23.89
N LEU A 35 0.31 4.03 23.19
CA LEU A 35 0.61 2.68 23.68
C LEU A 35 1.46 2.70 24.96
N ARG A 36 2.42 3.64 25.03
CA ARG A 36 3.32 3.83 26.18
C ARG A 36 2.58 4.36 27.41
N THR A 37 1.63 5.27 27.23
CA THR A 37 0.84 5.85 28.33
C THR A 37 -0.38 5.01 28.70
N GLY A 38 -0.56 3.85 28.08
CA GLY A 38 -1.72 2.99 28.33
C GLY A 38 -3.04 3.50 27.72
N ASN A 39 -3.02 4.55 26.90
CA ASN A 39 -4.21 5.13 26.29
C ASN A 39 -4.65 4.29 25.07
N SER A 40 -5.39 3.21 25.35
CA SER A 40 -5.88 2.27 24.33
C SER A 40 -6.82 2.93 23.31
N VAL A 41 -7.67 3.86 23.75
CA VAL A 41 -8.60 4.59 22.88
C VAL A 41 -7.84 5.42 21.83
N SER A 42 -6.86 6.20 22.28
CA SER A 42 -6.03 7.00 21.37
C SER A 42 -5.20 6.11 20.44
N ALA A 43 -4.67 4.98 20.95
CA ALA A 43 -3.94 4.03 20.11
C ALA A 43 -4.82 3.43 19.01
N ASP A 44 -6.08 3.08 19.32
CA ASP A 44 -7.04 2.58 18.33
C ASP A 44 -7.38 3.66 17.29
N VAL A 45 -7.74 4.87 17.73
CA VAL A 45 -8.08 5.99 16.83
C VAL A 45 -6.92 6.32 15.88
N HIS A 46 -5.69 6.41 16.40
CA HIS A 46 -4.52 6.66 15.56
C HIS A 46 -4.25 5.50 14.60
N THR A 47 -4.50 4.25 15.00
CA THR A 47 -4.37 3.08 14.13
C THR A 47 -5.38 3.10 12.99
N LYS A 48 -6.65 3.41 13.26
CA LYS A 48 -7.67 3.57 12.21
C LYS A 48 -7.36 4.75 11.28
N SER A 49 -6.89 5.86 11.85
CA SER A 49 -6.43 7.01 11.07
C SER A 49 -5.24 6.64 10.18
N LEU A 50 -4.31 5.82 10.66
CA LEU A 50 -3.20 5.33 9.86
C LEU A 50 -3.66 4.44 8.71
N ALA A 51 -4.71 3.64 8.91
CA ALA A 51 -5.33 2.87 7.83
C ALA A 51 -5.92 3.78 6.75
N LEU A 52 -6.53 4.92 7.12
CA LEU A 52 -6.99 5.93 6.16
C LEU A 52 -5.82 6.59 5.41
N VAL A 53 -4.73 6.92 6.10
CA VAL A 53 -3.52 7.46 5.45
C VAL A 53 -2.92 6.43 4.49
N PHE A 54 -2.89 5.15 4.86
CA PHE A 54 -2.50 4.07 3.95
C PHE A 54 -3.40 4.05 2.71
N CYS A 55 -4.70 4.28 2.87
CA CYS A 55 -5.62 4.33 1.72
C CYS A 55 -5.20 5.37 0.69
N ALA A 56 -5.12 6.61 1.16
CA ALA A 56 -4.76 7.75 0.33
C ALA A 56 -3.37 7.56 -0.27
N TRP A 57 -2.44 6.98 0.49
CA TRP A 57 -1.08 6.75 0.03
C TRP A 57 -1.01 5.72 -1.10
N VAL A 58 -1.77 4.64 -1.03
CA VAL A 58 -1.84 3.65 -2.13
C VAL A 58 -2.43 4.26 -3.39
N GLU A 59 -3.50 5.07 -3.26
CA GLU A 59 -4.13 5.73 -4.40
C GLU A 59 -3.21 6.76 -5.05
N ALA A 60 -2.56 7.61 -4.25
CA ALA A 60 -1.59 8.58 -4.72
C ALA A 60 -0.38 7.90 -5.36
N SER A 61 0.13 6.82 -4.74
CA SER A 61 1.27 6.06 -5.25
C SER A 61 0.93 5.39 -6.57
N PHE A 62 -0.24 4.75 -6.69
CA PHE A 62 -0.66 4.14 -7.95
C PHE A 62 -0.81 5.18 -9.07
N SER A 63 -1.45 6.32 -8.75
CA SER A 63 -1.58 7.43 -9.70
C SER A 63 -0.20 7.95 -10.12
N LYS A 64 0.73 8.15 -9.18
CA LYS A 64 2.12 8.50 -9.47
C LYS A 64 2.77 7.47 -10.43
N THR A 65 2.68 6.18 -10.11
CA THR A 65 3.29 5.08 -10.87
C THR A 65 2.79 5.02 -12.32
N ILE A 66 1.49 5.13 -12.57
CA ILE A 66 0.97 5.03 -13.95
C ILE A 66 1.25 6.27 -14.79
N HIS A 67 1.48 7.43 -14.16
CA HIS A 67 1.85 8.68 -14.85
C HIS A 67 3.37 8.90 -14.93
N THR A 68 4.20 7.91 -14.53
CA THR A 68 5.67 7.99 -14.62
C THR A 68 6.11 8.50 -16.01
N PRO A 69 6.91 9.57 -16.08
CA PRO A 69 7.40 10.10 -17.34
C PRO A 69 8.14 9.04 -18.16
N LYS A 70 7.97 9.07 -19.49
CA LYS A 70 8.54 8.05 -20.42
C LYS A 70 8.07 6.60 -20.14
N GLY A 71 7.12 6.40 -19.24
CA GLY A 71 6.46 5.14 -18.94
C GLY A 71 5.35 4.81 -19.93
N PHE A 72 4.11 4.78 -19.45
CA PHE A 72 2.95 4.50 -20.30
C PHE A 72 2.59 5.68 -21.22
N SER A 73 2.03 5.33 -22.37
CA SER A 73 1.28 6.25 -23.24
C SER A 73 -0.05 6.66 -22.60
N LEU A 74 -0.62 7.76 -23.09
CA LEU A 74 -1.90 8.28 -22.60
C LEU A 74 -3.04 7.27 -22.83
N ALA A 75 -2.99 6.51 -23.93
CA ALA A 75 -3.96 5.46 -24.22
C ALA A 75 -3.85 4.29 -23.24
N GLU A 76 -2.64 3.87 -22.88
CA GLU A 76 -2.42 2.83 -21.86
C GLU A 76 -2.89 3.29 -20.48
N ILE A 77 -2.59 4.53 -20.09
CA ILE A 77 -3.11 5.13 -18.84
C ILE A 77 -4.66 5.13 -18.85
N ALA A 78 -5.28 5.47 -19.98
CA ALA A 78 -6.74 5.45 -20.11
C ALA A 78 -7.32 4.03 -19.95
N GLN A 79 -6.65 3.01 -20.49
CA GLN A 79 -7.04 1.61 -20.32
C GLN A 79 -6.92 1.15 -18.85
N ILE A 80 -5.85 1.55 -18.15
CA ILE A 80 -5.69 1.25 -16.72
C ILE A 80 -6.80 1.92 -15.90
N LYS A 81 -7.08 3.20 -16.18
CA LYS A 81 -8.19 3.93 -15.51
C LYS A 81 -9.55 3.32 -15.84
N ALA A 82 -9.76 2.79 -17.05
CA ALA A 82 -10.98 2.09 -17.42
C ALA A 82 -11.18 0.81 -16.60
N ALA A 83 -10.12 -0.01 -16.46
CA ALA A 83 -10.18 -1.22 -15.64
C ALA A 83 -10.58 -0.93 -14.18
N ILE A 84 -10.16 0.22 -13.62
CA ILE A 84 -10.59 0.63 -12.27
C ILE A 84 -12.07 1.01 -12.23
N ARG A 85 -12.54 1.77 -13.22
CA ARG A 85 -13.95 2.22 -13.26
C ARG A 85 -14.91 1.04 -13.45
N ASP A 86 -14.55 0.10 -14.31
CA ASP A 86 -15.41 -1.02 -14.70
C ASP A 86 -15.34 -2.16 -13.67
N GLY A 87 -14.26 -2.21 -12.88
CA GLY A 87 -14.03 -3.21 -11.84
C GLY A 87 -13.63 -2.56 -10.51
N SER A 88 -12.35 -2.70 -10.17
CA SER A 88 -11.80 -2.29 -8.88
C SER A 88 -10.37 -1.78 -9.01
N VAL A 89 -9.83 -1.22 -7.91
CA VAL A 89 -8.42 -0.82 -7.86
C VAL A 89 -7.48 -2.00 -8.16
N VAL A 90 -7.86 -3.22 -7.79
CA VAL A 90 -7.10 -4.45 -8.06
C VAL A 90 -6.99 -4.70 -9.56
N ASP A 91 -8.10 -4.55 -10.28
CA ASP A 91 -8.13 -4.70 -11.75
C ASP A 91 -7.26 -3.64 -12.43
N GLY A 92 -7.21 -2.43 -11.87
CA GLY A 92 -6.25 -1.40 -12.30
C GLY A 92 -4.80 -1.82 -12.16
N TRP A 93 -4.40 -2.38 -11.02
CA TRP A 93 -3.06 -2.89 -10.79
C TRP A 93 -2.72 -4.06 -11.71
N GLU A 94 -3.63 -5.03 -11.88
CA GLU A 94 -3.44 -6.16 -12.80
C GLU A 94 -3.27 -5.67 -14.24
N ARG A 95 -4.10 -4.73 -14.69
CA ARG A 95 -4.01 -4.14 -16.04
C ARG A 95 -2.71 -3.38 -16.23
N CYS A 96 -2.26 -2.63 -15.23
CA CYS A 96 -0.99 -1.93 -15.22
C CYS A 96 0.17 -2.91 -15.45
N ILE A 97 0.25 -3.98 -14.66
CA ILE A 97 1.30 -5.00 -14.81
C ILE A 97 1.25 -5.67 -16.19
N GLN A 98 0.04 -6.01 -16.66
CA GLN A 98 -0.14 -6.64 -17.95
C GLN A 98 0.45 -5.78 -19.08
N LEU A 99 0.10 -4.49 -19.11
CA LEU A 99 0.60 -3.54 -20.12
C LEU A 99 2.12 -3.33 -19.98
N ALA A 100 2.64 -3.21 -18.76
CA ALA A 100 4.07 -3.02 -18.54
C ALA A 100 4.89 -4.20 -19.09
N PHE A 101 4.43 -5.44 -18.89
CA PHE A 101 5.09 -6.62 -19.44
C PHE A 101 4.99 -6.74 -20.97
N LEU A 102 4.00 -6.15 -21.64
CA LEU A 102 3.98 -6.11 -23.11
C LEU A 102 5.18 -5.35 -23.69
N LYS A 103 5.72 -4.39 -22.92
CA LYS A 103 6.90 -3.59 -23.26
C LYS A 103 8.23 -4.29 -22.91
N SER A 104 8.19 -5.41 -22.18
CA SER A 104 9.38 -6.20 -21.86
C SER A 104 9.80 -7.10 -23.03
N ALA A 105 11.11 -7.17 -23.27
CA ALA A 105 11.74 -8.04 -24.26
C ALA A 105 11.87 -9.49 -23.78
N ALA A 106 11.51 -9.80 -22.53
CA ALA A 106 11.55 -11.13 -21.93
C ALA A 106 10.43 -12.07 -22.46
N LYS A 107 10.23 -12.10 -23.79
CA LYS A 107 9.15 -12.83 -24.48
C LYS A 107 9.37 -14.35 -24.57
N LYS A 108 10.57 -14.85 -24.22
CA LYS A 108 10.98 -16.25 -24.47
C LYS A 108 11.45 -17.05 -23.25
N SER A 109 11.22 -16.58 -22.02
CA SER A 109 11.63 -17.31 -20.81
C SER A 109 10.52 -17.43 -19.78
N ASN A 110 10.59 -18.47 -18.93
CA ASN A 110 9.70 -18.70 -17.79
C ASN A 110 9.68 -17.54 -16.78
N PHE A 111 10.63 -16.62 -16.88
CA PHE A 111 10.73 -15.40 -16.08
C PHE A 111 9.44 -14.59 -16.08
N THR A 112 8.90 -14.25 -17.26
CA THR A 112 7.72 -13.36 -17.35
C THR A 112 6.49 -13.99 -16.70
N ALA A 113 6.30 -15.30 -16.87
CA ALA A 113 5.19 -16.02 -16.25
C ALA A 113 5.34 -16.06 -14.71
N ASN A 114 6.53 -16.42 -14.21
CA ASN A 114 6.82 -16.43 -12.78
C ASN A 114 6.66 -15.05 -12.15
N ALA A 115 7.18 -14.01 -12.81
CA ALA A 115 7.11 -12.64 -12.31
C ALA A 115 5.68 -12.12 -12.24
N LYS A 116 4.86 -12.38 -13.27
CA LYS A 116 3.43 -12.05 -13.25
C LYS A 116 2.70 -12.75 -12.11
N GLN A 117 2.98 -14.04 -11.90
CA GLN A 117 2.35 -14.81 -10.83
C GLN A 117 2.71 -14.25 -9.45
N ARG A 118 3.99 -14.01 -9.18
CA ARG A 118 4.45 -13.46 -7.88
C ARG A 118 3.88 -12.07 -7.64
N LEU A 119 3.92 -11.18 -8.64
CA LEU A 119 3.33 -9.86 -8.51
C LEU A 119 1.81 -9.89 -8.29
N ARG A 120 1.08 -10.85 -8.90
CA ARG A 120 -0.35 -11.04 -8.64
C ARG A 120 -0.60 -11.41 -7.17
N ILE A 121 0.21 -12.30 -6.61
CA ILE A 121 0.14 -12.66 -5.18
C ILE A 121 0.35 -11.40 -4.32
N LEU A 122 1.33 -10.55 -4.66
CA LEU A 122 1.57 -9.31 -3.92
C LEU A 122 0.39 -8.32 -4.04
N ILE A 123 -0.26 -8.24 -5.20
CA ILE A 123 -1.47 -7.43 -5.37
C ILE A 123 -2.58 -7.95 -4.46
N ASP A 124 -2.82 -9.26 -4.42
CA ASP A 124 -3.83 -9.84 -3.54
C ASP A 124 -3.54 -9.51 -2.06
N LEU A 125 -2.29 -9.70 -1.62
CA LEU A 125 -1.89 -9.48 -0.23
C LEU A 125 -1.84 -8.01 0.21
N TYR A 126 -1.40 -7.11 -0.66
CA TYR A 126 -1.05 -5.73 -0.27
C TYR A 126 -1.90 -4.64 -0.91
N VAL A 127 -2.70 -4.99 -1.92
CA VAL A 127 -3.72 -4.10 -2.50
C VAL A 127 -5.12 -4.56 -2.13
N LYS A 128 -5.49 -5.79 -2.48
CA LYS A 128 -6.87 -6.30 -2.35
C LYS A 128 -7.29 -6.45 -0.90
N ASP A 129 -6.58 -7.26 -0.13
CA ASP A 129 -6.94 -7.51 1.27
C ASP A 129 -7.00 -6.22 2.11
N PRO A 130 -6.02 -5.31 2.01
CA PRO A 130 -6.11 -4.03 2.66
C PRO A 130 -7.28 -3.18 2.15
N SER A 131 -7.56 -3.17 0.83
CA SER A 131 -8.67 -2.36 0.27
C SER A 131 -10.03 -2.69 0.88
N LEU A 132 -10.28 -3.95 1.23
CA LEU A 132 -11.53 -4.35 1.89
C LEU A 132 -11.69 -3.70 3.26
N ILE A 133 -10.65 -3.71 4.07
CA ILE A 133 -10.64 -3.09 5.41
C ILE A 133 -10.68 -1.58 5.31
N ARG A 134 -9.84 -1.01 4.44
CA ARG A 134 -9.78 0.40 4.13
C ARG A 134 -11.14 1.00 3.77
N ASN A 135 -11.87 0.36 2.87
CA ASN A 135 -13.18 0.84 2.44
C ASN A 135 -14.16 0.91 3.60
N LYS A 136 -14.11 -0.05 4.53
CA LYS A 136 -14.97 0.00 5.73
C LYS A 136 -14.58 1.17 6.64
N VAL A 137 -13.30 1.36 6.94
CA VAL A 137 -12.83 2.48 7.78
C VAL A 137 -13.19 3.84 7.14
N ALA A 138 -13.00 3.99 5.83
CA ALA A 138 -13.33 5.20 5.07
C ALA A 138 -14.83 5.52 5.07
N HIS A 139 -15.69 4.50 5.08
CA HIS A 139 -17.14 4.66 5.21
C HIS A 139 -17.63 4.80 6.67
N GLY A 140 -16.75 5.08 7.62
CA GLY A 140 -17.11 5.28 9.03
C GLY A 140 -17.40 4.00 9.81
N GLN A 141 -17.17 2.83 9.21
CA GLN A 141 -17.40 1.53 9.85
C GLN A 141 -16.16 1.12 10.66
N TRP A 142 -15.98 1.76 11.83
CA TRP A 142 -14.78 1.60 12.67
C TRP A 142 -14.85 0.45 13.66
N LYS A 143 -16.06 0.08 14.10
CA LYS A 143 -16.31 -0.97 15.09
C LYS A 143 -17.00 -2.21 14.50
N HIS A 144 -18.00 -2.00 13.64
CA HIS A 144 -18.76 -3.05 12.97
C HIS A 144 -18.75 -2.81 11.47
N ALA A 145 -18.29 -3.80 10.71
CA ALA A 145 -18.38 -3.78 9.26
C ALA A 145 -19.75 -4.29 8.82
N LEU A 146 -20.33 -3.66 7.81
CA LEU A 146 -21.58 -4.07 7.18
C LEU A 146 -21.31 -4.81 5.86
N ASN A 147 -22.26 -5.63 5.43
CA ASN A 147 -22.25 -6.24 4.09
C ASN A 147 -22.39 -5.16 2.98
N ARG A 148 -22.28 -5.55 1.70
CA ARG A 148 -22.32 -4.61 0.57
C ARG A 148 -23.62 -3.79 0.52
N GLY A 149 -24.75 -4.38 0.88
CA GLY A 149 -26.05 -3.71 0.92
C GLY A 149 -26.30 -2.87 2.17
N ASN A 150 -25.35 -2.81 3.12
CA ASN A 150 -25.52 -2.18 4.43
C ASN A 150 -26.75 -2.67 5.21
N THR A 151 -27.21 -3.90 4.98
CA THR A 151 -28.40 -4.47 5.62
C THR A 151 -28.09 -5.34 6.84
N LYS A 152 -26.86 -5.84 6.95
CA LYS A 152 -26.43 -6.75 8.03
C LYS A 152 -24.96 -6.53 8.39
N ILE A 153 -24.59 -6.84 9.63
CA ILE A 153 -23.19 -6.92 10.05
C ILE A 153 -22.49 -8.05 9.28
N ASN A 154 -21.29 -7.78 8.78
CA ASN A 154 -20.37 -8.76 8.25
C ASN A 154 -19.36 -9.14 9.34
N SER A 155 -19.58 -10.28 10.00
CA SER A 155 -18.75 -10.74 11.13
C SER A 155 -17.30 -10.99 10.74
N GLN A 156 -17.05 -11.51 9.53
CA GLN A 156 -15.70 -11.79 9.06
C GLN A 156 -14.89 -10.50 8.91
N ILE A 157 -15.42 -9.50 8.19
CA ILE A 157 -14.72 -8.21 8.01
C ILE A 157 -14.64 -7.47 9.34
N THR A 158 -15.64 -7.60 10.21
CA THR A 158 -15.61 -7.03 11.57
C THR A 158 -14.45 -7.61 12.38
N GLY A 159 -14.23 -8.92 12.35
CA GLY A 159 -13.07 -9.54 13.01
C GLY A 159 -11.74 -9.06 12.44
N SER A 160 -11.62 -8.95 11.12
CA SER A 160 -10.42 -8.39 10.47
C SER A 160 -10.18 -6.92 10.80
N LEU A 161 -11.25 -6.14 10.98
CA LEU A 161 -11.19 -4.75 11.39
C LEU A 161 -10.77 -4.63 12.86
N GLN A 162 -11.31 -5.46 13.74
CA GLN A 162 -10.98 -5.45 15.18
C GLN A 162 -9.56 -5.95 15.46
N SER A 163 -9.03 -6.84 14.62
CA SER A 163 -7.63 -7.29 14.68
C SER A 163 -6.65 -6.36 13.96
N LEU A 164 -7.12 -5.25 13.41
CA LEU A 164 -6.25 -4.28 12.74
C LEU A 164 -5.39 -3.55 13.77
N ASP A 165 -4.08 -3.63 13.61
CA ASP A 165 -3.12 -2.96 14.49
C ASP A 165 -2.04 -2.18 13.71
N LEU A 166 -1.24 -1.42 14.45
CA LEU A 166 -0.15 -0.60 13.91
C LEU A 166 0.90 -1.44 13.17
N ILE A 167 1.20 -2.66 13.63
CA ILE A 167 2.20 -3.51 12.98
C ILE A 167 1.72 -3.91 11.60
N LYS A 168 0.47 -4.36 11.50
CA LYS A 168 -0.13 -4.84 10.25
C LYS A 168 -0.18 -3.73 9.20
N ILE A 169 -0.55 -2.51 9.60
CA ILE A 169 -0.59 -1.38 8.66
C ILE A 169 0.83 -0.96 8.24
N GLU A 170 1.79 -0.94 9.16
CA GLU A 170 3.20 -0.63 8.82
C GLU A 170 3.80 -1.68 7.88
N LEU A 171 3.45 -2.96 8.06
CA LEU A 171 3.80 -4.04 7.13
C LEU A 171 3.23 -3.76 5.73
N TRP A 172 1.94 -3.41 5.64
CA TRP A 172 1.31 -3.07 4.36
C TRP A 172 2.01 -1.92 3.64
N PHE A 173 2.35 -0.84 4.35
CA PHE A 173 3.09 0.25 3.73
C PHE A 173 4.45 -0.19 3.19
N ASP A 174 5.21 -0.96 3.96
CA ASP A 174 6.58 -1.34 3.58
C ASP A 174 6.57 -2.29 2.39
N CYS A 175 5.65 -3.26 2.37
CA CYS A 175 5.51 -4.18 1.25
C CYS A 175 4.96 -3.50 -0.01
N GLN A 176 3.93 -2.66 0.15
CA GLN A 176 3.34 -1.93 -0.97
C GLN A 176 4.34 -0.94 -1.59
N LYS A 177 5.24 -0.35 -0.80
CA LYS A 177 6.31 0.53 -1.32
C LYS A 177 7.25 -0.21 -2.27
N ILE A 178 7.67 -1.42 -1.89
CA ILE A 178 8.52 -2.25 -2.76
C ILE A 178 7.73 -2.70 -4.00
N LEU A 179 6.45 -3.06 -3.86
CA LEU A 179 5.60 -3.39 -5.01
C LEU A 179 5.50 -2.22 -6.01
N CYS A 180 5.28 -0.99 -5.52
CA CYS A 180 5.28 0.20 -6.36
C CYS A 180 6.62 0.39 -7.08
N GLU A 181 7.74 0.22 -6.36
CA GLU A 181 9.09 0.35 -6.93
C GLU A 181 9.38 -0.68 -8.03
N ILE A 182 9.02 -1.95 -7.80
CA ILE A 182 9.16 -3.01 -8.81
C ILE A 182 8.38 -2.64 -10.09
N ILE A 183 7.14 -2.14 -9.92
CA ILE A 183 6.28 -1.80 -11.05
C ILE A 183 6.75 -0.52 -11.76
N GLU A 184 7.24 0.48 -11.02
CA GLU A 184 7.85 1.69 -11.61
C GLU A 184 9.05 1.33 -12.49
N LEU A 185 9.94 0.45 -12.02
CA LEU A 185 11.08 -0.03 -12.81
C LEU A 185 10.63 -0.83 -14.04
N LEU A 186 9.58 -1.66 -13.91
CA LEU A 186 8.99 -2.39 -15.03
C LEU A 186 8.41 -1.44 -16.09
N ILE A 187 7.85 -0.30 -15.67
CA ILE A 187 7.25 0.69 -16.58
C ILE A 187 8.33 1.53 -17.28
N GLU A 188 9.32 2.02 -16.52
CA GLU A 188 10.33 2.97 -16.99
C GLU A 188 11.50 2.27 -17.71
N SER A 189 11.92 1.11 -17.22
CA SER A 189 13.13 0.41 -17.71
C SER A 189 12.94 -1.11 -17.69
N PRO A 190 11.96 -1.65 -18.45
CA PRO A 190 11.57 -3.07 -18.40
C PRO A 190 12.70 -4.05 -18.74
N ASN A 191 13.69 -3.62 -19.52
CA ASN A 191 14.74 -4.49 -20.06
C ASN A 191 16.11 -4.28 -19.41
N ARG A 192 16.24 -3.28 -18.53
CA ARG A 192 17.52 -2.96 -17.87
C ARG A 192 17.34 -2.93 -16.35
N ALA A 193 16.79 -1.85 -15.80
CA ALA A 193 16.74 -1.70 -14.35
C ALA A 193 15.81 -2.73 -13.70
N PHE A 194 14.65 -3.01 -14.32
CA PHE A 194 13.76 -4.07 -13.84
C PHE A 194 14.45 -5.43 -13.82
N MET A 195 15.07 -5.85 -14.93
CA MET A 195 15.73 -7.16 -15.02
C MET A 195 16.89 -7.30 -14.03
N ALA A 196 17.64 -6.22 -13.80
CA ALA A 196 18.78 -6.22 -12.88
C ALA A 196 18.36 -6.30 -11.40
N SER A 197 17.25 -5.67 -11.03
CA SER A 197 16.87 -5.48 -9.63
C SER A 197 15.71 -6.36 -9.17
N TYR A 198 14.93 -6.94 -10.10
CA TYR A 198 13.68 -7.66 -9.81
C TYR A 198 13.84 -8.72 -8.73
N TRP A 199 14.79 -9.64 -8.88
CA TRP A 199 14.97 -10.78 -7.96
C TRP A 199 15.23 -10.33 -6.52
N GLY A 200 16.15 -9.38 -6.32
CA GLY A 200 16.43 -8.85 -4.98
C GLY A 200 15.23 -8.13 -4.37
N MET A 201 14.44 -7.41 -5.17
CA MET A 201 13.27 -6.70 -4.65
C MET A 201 12.11 -7.66 -4.32
N ILE A 202 11.84 -8.65 -5.18
CA ILE A 202 10.74 -9.59 -4.97
C ILE A 202 11.00 -10.50 -3.77
N GLU A 203 12.25 -10.97 -3.58
CA GLU A 203 12.64 -11.72 -2.39
C GLU A 203 12.52 -10.87 -1.13
N ARG A 204 12.98 -9.61 -1.20
CA ARG A 204 12.88 -8.68 -0.07
C ARG A 204 11.44 -8.49 0.39
N VAL A 205 10.49 -8.24 -0.52
CA VAL A 205 9.08 -8.03 -0.12
C VAL A 205 8.42 -9.29 0.43
N GLU A 206 8.81 -10.47 -0.05
CA GLU A 206 8.32 -11.76 0.47
C GLU A 206 8.93 -12.10 1.84
N GLN A 207 10.15 -11.62 2.12
CA GLN A 207 10.85 -11.89 3.37
C GLN A 207 10.38 -10.98 4.52
N ILE A 208 9.89 -9.76 4.24
CA ILE A 208 9.46 -8.82 5.30
C ILE A 208 8.44 -9.43 6.28
N PRO A 209 7.34 -10.10 5.84
CA PRO A 209 6.41 -10.75 6.76
C PRO A 209 7.06 -11.83 7.63
N VAL A 210 8.01 -12.58 7.06
CA VAL A 210 8.74 -13.66 7.77
C VAL A 210 9.61 -13.07 8.86
N ASP A 211 10.41 -12.05 8.53
CA ASP A 211 11.30 -11.37 9.48
C ASP A 211 10.51 -10.68 10.61
N ARG A 212 9.26 -10.30 10.33
CA ARG A 212 8.38 -9.60 11.26
C ARG A 212 7.37 -10.51 11.95
N ALA A 213 7.43 -11.83 11.75
CA ALA A 213 6.46 -12.77 12.33
C ALA A 213 6.39 -12.67 13.86
N THR A 214 7.51 -12.34 14.52
CA THR A 214 7.57 -12.16 15.99
C THR A 214 7.26 -10.73 16.44
N TRP A 215 7.16 -9.77 15.51
CA TRP A 215 6.92 -8.37 15.83
C TRP A 215 5.44 -8.11 16.08
N THR A 216 4.94 -8.50 17.25
CA THR A 216 3.56 -8.30 17.66
C THR A 216 3.35 -6.97 18.40
N MET A 217 2.10 -6.55 18.59
CA MET A 217 1.75 -5.42 19.47
C MET A 217 2.27 -5.61 20.90
N SER A 218 2.27 -6.85 21.41
CA SER A 218 2.85 -7.18 22.72
C SER A 218 4.36 -6.91 22.75
N SER A 219 5.11 -7.45 21.78
CA SER A 219 6.55 -7.22 21.65
C SER A 219 6.89 -5.73 21.43
N LYS A 220 6.01 -4.99 20.77
CA LYS A 220 6.17 -3.55 20.57
C LYS A 220 5.99 -2.80 21.88
N ARG A 221 4.98 -3.14 22.66
CA ARG A 221 4.72 -2.51 23.96
C ARG A 221 5.87 -2.73 24.94
N SER A 222 6.42 -3.93 25.00
CA SER A 222 7.57 -4.22 25.88
C SER A 222 8.85 -3.47 25.48
N ARG A 223 9.03 -3.16 24.19
CA ARG A 223 10.17 -2.38 23.69
C ARG A 223 10.01 -0.86 23.89
N LEU A 224 8.79 -0.37 24.12
CA LEU A 224 8.55 1.06 24.36
C LEU A 224 9.00 1.42 25.79
N LYS A 225 10.19 2.01 25.91
CA LYS A 225 10.68 2.55 27.19
C LYS A 225 9.71 3.61 27.74
N PRO A 226 9.53 3.71 29.07
CA PRO A 226 8.79 4.81 29.70
C PRO A 226 9.39 6.16 29.28
N LYS A 227 8.53 7.17 29.09
CA LYS A 227 8.98 8.53 28.77
C LYS A 227 9.67 9.08 30.02
N ARG A 228 10.89 9.61 29.89
CA ARG A 228 11.52 10.34 31.00
C ARG A 228 10.57 11.47 31.42
N ALA A 229 10.29 11.58 32.72
CA ALA A 229 9.56 12.70 33.25
C ALA A 229 10.26 14.00 32.79
N PRO A 230 9.51 15.05 32.40
CA PRO A 230 10.14 16.33 32.11
C PRO A 230 10.90 16.76 33.36
N SER A 231 12.22 16.95 33.22
CA SER A 231 13.04 17.59 34.23
C SER A 231 12.60 19.04 34.28
N PHE A 232 11.79 19.40 35.26
CA PHE A 232 11.60 20.80 35.61
C PHE A 232 12.87 21.21 36.36
N SER A 233 13.75 21.93 35.67
CA SER A 233 14.87 22.68 36.23
C SER A 233 14.53 24.16 36.20
#